data_AF-A0A3B0YHP2-F1
#
_entry.id   AF-A0A3B0YHP2-F1
#
_cell.length_a   1.000
_cell.length_b   1.000
_cell.length_c   1.000
_cell.angle_alpha   90.00
_cell.angle_beta   90.00
_cell.angle_gamma   90.00
#
_symmetry.space_group_name_H-M   'P 1'
#
loop_
_entity.id
_entity.type
_entity.pdbx_description
1 polymer ?
#
loop_
_entity_poly.entity_id
_entity_poly.type
_entity_poly.pdbx_seq_one_letter_code
_entity_poly.pdbx_strand_id
1 'polypeptide(L)'
;MKHLHAIVLLLMLMPTAWSVSKILPFPEKKMEANYEWLTNNLRCQKCANQTLSDSQSDLASDLKKRVYKLVLTGKSKEEIVEYLIKRFGDRVAYDPPFRTTTAILWILPVLLLFTGLFVMVKAIHNRQKSAGKNDQTLNESELQRLEQLLGNEATTKDSNHDSVNTTPNQERQP
;
A
#
# COMPACT_ATOMS: atom_id res chain seq x y z
N MET A 1 26.01 0.09 44.21
CA MET A 1 25.68 -1.25 43.67
C MET A 1 24.69 -2.04 44.54
N LYS A 2 24.77 -2.01 45.88
CA LYS A 2 23.83 -2.72 46.77
C LYS A 2 22.35 -2.31 46.60
N HIS A 3 22.10 -1.02 46.40
CA HIS A 3 20.74 -0.50 46.14
C HIS A 3 20.17 -0.90 44.77
N LEU A 4 21.03 -1.20 43.79
CA LEU A 4 20.59 -1.64 42.46
C LEU A 4 19.99 -3.06 42.53
N HIS A 5 20.62 -3.96 43.29
CA HIS A 5 20.07 -5.30 43.51
C HIS A 5 18.76 -5.28 44.30
N ALA A 6 18.64 -4.39 45.30
CA ALA A 6 17.39 -4.23 46.04
C ALA A 6 16.22 -3.75 45.16
N ILE A 7 16.47 -2.83 44.23
CA ILE A 7 15.45 -2.33 43.29
C ILE A 7 15.05 -3.42 42.28
N VAL A 8 16.01 -4.18 41.76
CA VAL A 8 15.72 -5.29 40.82
C VAL A 8 14.91 -6.41 41.51
N LEU A 9 15.26 -6.75 42.75
CA LEU A 9 14.52 -7.73 43.55
C LEU A 9 13.08 -7.25 43.85
N LEU A 10 12.91 -5.96 44.16
CA LEU A 10 11.61 -5.34 44.41
C LEU A 10 10.72 -5.33 43.16
N LEU A 11 11.30 -5.08 41.98
CA LEU A 11 10.57 -5.08 40.71
C LEU A 11 10.11 -6.50 40.30
N MET A 12 10.90 -7.52 40.65
CA MET A 12 10.58 -8.94 40.43
C MET A 12 9.47 -9.47 41.34
N LEU A 13 9.16 -8.79 42.45
CA LEU A 13 8.14 -9.22 43.41
C LEU A 13 6.73 -8.69 43.09
N MET A 14 6.52 -8.00 41.97
CA MET A 14 5.19 -7.52 41.61
C MET A 14 4.27 -8.71 41.26
N PRO A 15 3.17 -8.93 42.00
CA PRO A 15 2.23 -9.98 41.67
C PRO A 15 1.56 -9.67 40.34
N THR A 16 1.51 -10.66 39.45
CA THR A 16 0.64 -10.59 38.28
C THR A 16 -0.80 -10.72 38.79
N ALA A 17 -1.59 -9.65 38.63
CA ALA A 17 -3.00 -9.72 38.91
C ALA A 17 -3.67 -10.55 37.81
N TRP A 18 -4.11 -11.76 38.14
CA TRP A 18 -4.90 -12.57 37.23
C TRP A 18 -6.33 -12.00 37.22
N SER A 19 -6.78 -11.52 36.06
CA SER A 19 -8.15 -11.07 35.88
C SER A 19 -9.06 -12.30 35.72
N VAL A 20 -9.93 -12.56 36.69
CA VAL A 20 -11.04 -13.52 36.53
C VAL A 20 -12.04 -12.95 35.53
N SER A 21 -12.18 -13.60 34.38
CA SER A 21 -13.26 -13.31 33.44
C SER A 21 -14.58 -13.89 33.96
N LYS A 22 -15.65 -13.11 33.85
CA LYS A 22 -16.98 -13.55 34.29
C LYS A 22 -17.58 -14.48 33.24
N ILE A 23 -17.83 -15.74 33.60
CA ILE A 23 -18.53 -16.69 32.73
C ILE A 23 -20.00 -16.26 32.66
N LEU A 24 -20.47 -15.95 31.46
CA LEU A 24 -21.88 -15.63 31.19
C LEU A 24 -22.60 -16.93 30.81
N PRO A 25 -23.74 -17.26 31.43
CA PRO A 25 -24.49 -18.47 31.07
C PRO A 25 -25.20 -18.26 29.73
N PHE A 26 -24.99 -19.17 28.77
CA PHE A 26 -25.72 -19.19 27.51
C PHE A 26 -26.50 -20.51 27.38
N PRO A 27 -27.74 -20.49 26.87
CA PRO A 27 -28.52 -21.71 26.63
C PRO A 27 -27.91 -22.61 25.53
N GLU A 28 -27.26 -21.99 24.54
CA GLU A 28 -26.70 -22.68 23.38
C GLU A 28 -25.28 -22.18 23.08
N LYS A 29 -24.39 -23.09 22.67
CA LYS A 29 -23.01 -22.74 22.25
C LYS A 29 -22.97 -21.73 21.11
N LYS A 30 -23.96 -21.75 20.21
CA LYS A 30 -24.05 -20.78 19.10
C LYS A 30 -24.25 -19.35 19.61
N MET A 31 -25.02 -19.18 20.68
CA MET A 31 -25.26 -17.86 21.28
C MET A 31 -24.00 -17.33 21.95
N GLU A 32 -23.27 -18.18 22.66
CA GLU A 32 -21.96 -17.84 23.24
C GLU A 32 -20.97 -17.39 22.16
N ALA A 33 -20.83 -18.17 21.08
CA ALA A 33 -19.96 -17.82 19.95
C ALA A 33 -20.37 -16.50 19.27
N ASN A 34 -21.68 -16.24 19.15
CA ASN A 34 -22.17 -14.96 18.62
C ASN A 34 -21.81 -13.80 19.55
N TYR A 35 -21.96 -13.96 20.87
CA TYR A 35 -21.61 -12.95 21.85
C TYR A 35 -20.10 -12.64 21.84
N GLU A 36 -19.25 -13.67 21.79
CA GLU A 36 -17.80 -13.51 21.69
C GLU A 36 -17.41 -12.77 20.41
N TRP A 37 -17.99 -13.17 19.27
CA TRP A 37 -17.75 -12.49 18.01
C TRP A 37 -18.17 -11.01 18.07
N LEU A 38 -19.35 -10.72 18.62
CA LEU A 38 -19.85 -9.33 18.74
C LEU A 38 -18.95 -8.49 19.65
N THR A 39 -18.56 -9.01 20.82
CA THR A 39 -17.73 -8.25 21.76
C THR A 39 -16.30 -8.01 21.26
N ASN A 40 -15.78 -8.87 20.37
CA ASN A 40 -14.49 -8.68 19.70
C ASN A 40 -14.57 -7.73 18.49
N ASN A 41 -15.70 -7.65 17.79
CA ASN A 41 -15.86 -6.82 16.58
C ASN A 41 -16.54 -5.46 16.84
N LEU A 42 -16.91 -5.18 18.09
CA LEU A 42 -17.45 -3.89 18.51
C LEU A 42 -16.39 -3.14 19.34
N ARG A 43 -16.25 -1.83 19.09
CA ARG A 43 -15.34 -0.93 19.82
C ARG A 43 -16.07 -0.19 20.93
N CYS A 44 -15.34 0.09 22.02
CA CYS A 44 -15.80 1.08 22.99
C CYS A 44 -15.53 2.50 22.48
N GLN A 45 -16.57 3.25 22.13
CA GLN A 45 -16.46 4.63 21.61
C GLN A 45 -15.70 5.59 22.54
N LYS A 46 -15.77 5.36 23.85
CA LYS A 46 -15.15 6.21 24.87
C LYS A 46 -13.76 5.74 25.31
N CYS A 47 -13.34 4.57 24.85
CA CYS A 47 -12.08 3.96 25.26
C CYS A 47 -11.04 4.11 24.15
N ALA A 48 -9.77 4.02 24.50
CA ALA A 48 -8.67 4.16 23.54
C ALA A 48 -8.63 2.94 22.59
N ASN A 49 -9.33 3.03 21.45
CA ASN A 49 -9.29 2.08 20.34
C ASN A 49 -9.33 0.58 20.73
N GLN A 50 -10.08 0.25 21.79
CA GLN A 50 -10.21 -1.10 22.33
C GLN A 50 -11.54 -1.73 21.94
N THR A 51 -11.54 -3.05 21.82
CA THR A 51 -12.77 -3.83 21.66
C THR A 51 -13.62 -3.75 22.93
N LEU A 52 -14.90 -4.10 22.81
CA LEU A 52 -15.73 -4.27 24.00
C LEU A 52 -15.15 -5.35 24.89
N SER A 53 -14.72 -6.50 24.35
CA SER A 53 -14.15 -7.61 25.12
C SER A 53 -13.01 -7.18 26.03
N ASP A 54 -12.03 -6.42 25.51
CA ASP A 54 -10.83 -5.99 26.22
C ASP A 54 -11.06 -4.81 27.16
N SER A 55 -12.00 -3.91 26.81
CA SER A 55 -12.24 -2.73 27.62
C SER A 55 -13.00 -3.02 28.92
N GLN A 56 -12.49 -2.46 30.02
CA GLN A 56 -13.06 -2.55 31.38
C GLN A 56 -13.78 -1.27 31.82
N SER A 57 -14.14 -0.38 30.90
CA SER A 57 -14.91 0.83 31.26
C SER A 57 -16.35 0.51 31.66
N ASP A 58 -16.98 1.40 32.42
CA ASP A 58 -18.41 1.31 32.78
C ASP A 58 -19.30 1.25 31.53
N LEU A 59 -18.96 2.02 30.50
CA LEU A 59 -19.69 2.00 29.23
C LEU A 59 -19.55 0.66 28.50
N ALA A 60 -18.34 0.11 28.44
CA ALA A 60 -18.11 -1.20 27.83
C ALA A 60 -18.88 -2.30 28.58
N SER A 61 -18.95 -2.21 29.90
CA SER A 61 -19.72 -3.12 30.74
C SER A 61 -21.23 -3.04 30.49
N ASP A 62 -21.79 -1.84 30.31
CA ASP A 62 -23.21 -1.67 29.95
C ASP A 62 -23.50 -2.23 28.54
N LEU A 63 -22.61 -1.96 27.58
CA LEU A 63 -22.73 -2.49 26.21
C LEU A 63 -22.64 -4.01 26.18
N LYS A 64 -21.71 -4.64 26.91
CA LYS A 64 -21.63 -6.11 27.07
C LYS A 64 -22.95 -6.69 27.57
N LYS A 65 -23.54 -6.11 28.62
CA LYS A 65 -24.85 -6.55 29.16
C LYS A 65 -25.97 -6.40 28.13
N ARG A 66 -25.95 -5.33 27.34
CA ARG A 66 -26.94 -5.10 26.27
C ARG A 66 -26.79 -6.10 25.14
N VAL A 67 -25.59 -6.34 24.65
CA VAL A 67 -25.28 -7.36 23.64
C VAL A 67 -25.73 -8.74 24.12
N TYR A 68 -25.39 -9.10 25.37
CA TYR A 68 -25.82 -10.35 25.98
C TYR A 68 -27.34 -10.52 25.94
N LYS A 69 -28.11 -9.52 26.36
CA LYS A 69 -29.59 -9.55 26.28
C LYS A 69 -30.10 -9.73 24.86
N LEU A 70 -29.51 -9.04 23.87
CA LEU A 70 -29.95 -9.13 22.48
C LEU A 70 -29.64 -10.50 21.87
N VAL A 71 -28.49 -11.08 22.19
CA VAL A 71 -28.14 -12.45 21.79
C VAL A 71 -29.16 -13.45 22.34
N LEU A 72 -29.54 -13.32 23.61
CA LEU A 72 -30.56 -14.18 24.23
C LEU A 72 -31.95 -14.03 23.59
N THR A 73 -32.26 -12.88 22.97
CA THR A 73 -33.50 -12.72 22.20
C THR A 73 -33.49 -13.43 20.84
N GLY A 74 -32.39 -14.09 20.47
CA GLY A 74 -32.27 -14.84 19.21
C GLY A 74 -32.03 -13.97 17.97
N LYS A 75 -31.67 -12.70 18.14
CA LYS A 75 -31.36 -11.78 17.03
C LYS A 75 -30.07 -12.17 16.29
N SER A 76 -30.01 -11.83 15.01
CA SER A 76 -28.78 -12.04 14.23
C SER A 76 -27.68 -11.04 14.62
N LYS A 77 -26.44 -11.33 14.24
CA LYS A 77 -25.29 -10.44 14.53
C LYS A 77 -25.48 -9.09 13.86
N GLU A 78 -25.98 -9.08 12.64
CA GLU A 78 -26.21 -7.90 11.82
C GLU A 78 -27.30 -7.02 12.44
N GLU A 79 -28.41 -7.61 12.90
CA GLU A 79 -29.48 -6.88 13.59
C GLU A 79 -28.98 -6.26 14.91
N ILE A 80 -28.13 -6.97 15.65
CA ILE A 80 -27.54 -6.47 16.90
C ILE A 80 -26.62 -5.29 16.62
N VAL A 81 -25.74 -5.42 15.62
CA VAL A 81 -24.84 -4.33 15.20
C VAL A 81 -25.64 -3.12 14.75
N GLU A 82 -26.66 -3.31 13.90
CA GLU A 82 -27.52 -2.22 13.42
C GLU A 82 -28.25 -1.52 14.58
N TYR A 83 -28.78 -2.28 15.53
CA TYR A 83 -29.43 -1.73 16.72
C TYR A 83 -28.45 -0.88 17.54
N LEU A 84 -27.21 -1.35 17.72
CA LEU A 84 -26.18 -0.61 18.45
C LEU A 84 -25.74 0.64 17.69
N ILE A 85 -25.57 0.57 16.38
CA ILE A 85 -25.24 1.73 15.54
C ILE A 85 -26.37 2.79 15.62
N LYS A 86 -27.63 2.36 15.53
CA LYS A 86 -28.79 3.27 15.59
C LYS A 86 -28.86 4.03 16.92
N ARG A 87 -28.38 3.43 18.02
CA ARG A 87 -28.45 4.03 19.36
C ARG A 87 -27.17 4.74 19.81
N PHE A 88 -26.00 4.23 19.43
CA PHE A 88 -24.68 4.67 19.90
C PHE A 88 -23.79 5.25 18.78
N GLY A 89 -24.22 5.16 17.52
CA GLY A 89 -23.55 5.70 16.34
C GLY A 89 -22.63 4.70 15.63
N ASP A 90 -22.18 5.09 14.44
CA ASP A 90 -21.39 4.23 13.54
C ASP A 90 -20.02 3.81 14.11
N ARG A 91 -19.47 4.57 15.08
CA ARG A 91 -18.15 4.32 15.68
C ARG A 91 -18.08 3.12 16.63
N VAL A 92 -19.19 2.44 16.85
CA VAL A 92 -19.26 1.26 17.72
C VAL A 92 -18.89 -0.02 16.97
N ALA A 93 -19.07 -0.09 15.65
CA ALA A 93 -18.64 -1.22 14.84
C ALA A 93 -17.22 -0.99 14.27
N TYR A 94 -16.39 -2.04 14.19
CA TYR A 94 -15.11 -1.99 13.46
C TYR A 94 -15.33 -1.74 11.97
N ASP A 95 -16.35 -2.38 11.39
CA ASP A 95 -16.70 -2.30 9.98
C ASP A 95 -17.94 -1.41 9.82
N PRO A 96 -17.77 -0.14 9.41
CA PRO A 96 -18.93 0.68 9.07
C PRO A 96 -19.60 0.07 7.82
N PRO A 97 -20.94 -0.04 7.81
CA PRO A 97 -21.65 -0.54 6.64
C PRO A 97 -21.38 0.36 5.44
N PHE A 98 -21.36 -0.23 4.24
CA PHE A 98 -21.31 0.55 3.00
C PHE A 98 -22.54 1.47 2.92
N ARG A 99 -22.30 2.78 2.98
CA ARG A 99 -23.33 3.81 2.83
C ARG A 99 -23.14 4.52 1.49
N THR A 100 -24.22 4.99 0.89
CA THR A 100 -24.18 5.78 -0.35
C THR A 100 -23.34 7.04 -0.20
N THR A 101 -23.31 7.64 1.00
CA THR A 101 -22.48 8.81 1.32
C THR A 101 -20.98 8.52 1.33
N THR A 102 -20.56 7.33 1.74
CA THR A 102 -19.15 6.92 1.72
C THR A 102 -18.74 6.32 0.37
N ALA A 103 -19.70 5.99 -0.51
CA ALA A 103 -19.42 5.37 -1.81
C ALA A 103 -18.40 6.16 -2.64
N ILE A 104 -18.42 7.49 -2.59
CA ILE A 104 -17.44 8.32 -3.30
C ILE A 104 -16.00 8.07 -2.83
N LEU A 105 -15.81 7.83 -1.52
CA LEU A 105 -14.51 7.54 -0.93
C LEU A 105 -13.99 6.15 -1.36
N TRP A 106 -14.89 5.23 -1.69
CA TRP A 106 -14.55 3.91 -2.23
C TRP A 106 -14.35 3.90 -3.75
N ILE A 107 -15.09 4.72 -4.50
CA ILE A 107 -14.98 4.82 -5.97
C ILE A 107 -13.73 5.58 -6.38
N LEU A 108 -13.34 6.61 -5.61
CA LEU A 108 -12.22 7.48 -5.96
C LEU A 108 -10.88 6.75 -6.15
N PRO A 109 -10.45 5.81 -5.27
CA PRO A 109 -9.23 5.03 -5.49
C PRO A 109 -9.25 4.23 -6.79
N VAL A 110 -10.39 3.61 -7.11
CA VAL A 110 -10.58 2.81 -8.31
C VAL A 110 -10.50 3.69 -9.55
N LEU A 111 -11.18 4.84 -9.52
CA LEU A 111 -11.17 5.81 -10.60
C LEU A 111 -9.77 6.40 -10.87
N LEU A 112 -9.01 6.72 -9.82
CA LEU A 112 -7.63 7.18 -9.96
C LEU A 112 -6.72 6.11 -10.58
N LEU A 113 -6.89 4.85 -10.20
CA LEU A 113 -6.13 3.74 -10.78
C LEU A 113 -6.40 3.61 -12.28
N PHE A 114 -7.68 3.60 -12.68
CA PHE A 114 -8.05 3.47 -14.10
C PHE A 114 -7.63 4.68 -14.93
N THR A 115 -7.80 5.90 -14.41
CA THR A 115 -7.36 7.11 -15.11
C THR A 115 -5.84 7.15 -15.28
N GLY A 116 -5.07 6.78 -14.26
CA GLY A 116 -3.61 6.66 -14.35
C GLY A 116 -3.17 5.60 -15.38
N LEU A 117 -3.77 4.41 -15.35
CA LEU A 117 -3.48 3.35 -16.30
C LEU A 117 -3.82 3.77 -17.75
N PHE A 118 -4.97 4.43 -17.94
CA PHE A 118 -5.40 4.92 -19.24
C PHE A 118 -4.41 5.95 -19.82
N VAL A 119 -3.97 6.91 -19.02
CA VAL A 119 -2.97 7.92 -19.43
C VAL A 119 -1.65 7.24 -19.79
N MET A 120 -1.19 6.28 -18.99
CA MET A 120 0.06 5.56 -19.22
C MET A 120 0.03 4.77 -20.54
N VAL A 121 -1.04 4.02 -20.81
CA VAL A 121 -1.21 3.27 -22.07
C VAL A 121 -1.25 4.23 -23.27
N LYS A 122 -2.01 5.33 -23.17
CA LYS A 122 -2.09 6.34 -24.22
C LYS A 122 -0.72 6.97 -24.51
N ALA A 123 0.07 7.26 -23.47
CA ALA A 123 1.41 7.83 -23.61
C ALA A 123 2.37 6.87 -24.32
N ILE A 124 2.33 5.59 -24.01
CA ILE A 124 3.16 4.55 -24.67
C ILE A 124 2.77 4.42 -26.15
N HIS A 125 1.48 4.31 -26.46
CA HIS A 125 1.00 4.22 -27.84
C HIS A 125 1.34 5.47 -28.67
N ASN A 126 1.28 6.67 -28.09
CA ASN A 126 1.65 7.90 -28.82
C ASN A 126 3.16 7.98 -29.10
N ARG A 127 4.00 7.45 -28.20
CA ARG A 127 5.45 7.36 -28.42
C ARG A 127 5.80 6.38 -29.54
N GLN A 128 5.12 5.24 -29.65
CA GLN A 128 5.34 4.28 -30.73
C GLN A 128 4.98 4.86 -32.12
N LYS A 129 3.89 5.63 -32.21
CA LYS A 129 3.55 6.35 -33.46
C LYS A 129 4.58 7.40 -33.86
N SER A 130 5.23 8.04 -32.88
CA SER A 130 6.26 9.05 -33.13
C SER A 130 7.62 8.42 -33.42
N ALA A 131 7.96 7.31 -32.77
CA ALA A 131 9.19 6.56 -32.98
C ALA A 131 9.24 5.97 -34.39
N GLY A 132 8.17 5.32 -34.87
CA GLY A 132 8.16 4.71 -36.21
C GLY A 132 8.32 5.69 -37.37
N LYS A 133 7.88 6.96 -37.20
CA LYS A 133 8.04 8.00 -38.22
C LYS A 133 9.43 8.62 -38.22
N ASN A 134 10.03 8.82 -37.03
CA ASN A 134 11.38 9.37 -36.91
C ASN A 134 12.45 8.38 -37.37
N ASP A 135 12.25 7.09 -37.07
CA ASP A 135 13.20 6.01 -37.41
C ASP A 135 13.32 5.82 -38.93
N GLN A 136 12.20 5.94 -39.66
CA GLN A 136 12.21 5.91 -41.13
C GLN A 136 12.90 7.13 -41.75
N THR A 137 12.67 8.33 -41.22
CA THR A 137 13.30 9.55 -41.75
C THR A 137 14.80 9.62 -41.47
N LEU A 138 15.26 9.09 -40.33
CA LEU A 138 16.68 9.08 -39.98
C LEU A 138 17.46 8.09 -40.86
N ASN A 139 16.92 6.87 -41.06
CA ASN A 139 17.59 5.81 -41.82
C ASN A 139 17.85 6.20 -43.29
N GLU A 140 16.89 6.83 -43.97
CA GLU A 140 17.09 7.34 -45.34
C GLU A 140 18.18 8.43 -45.40
N SER A 141 18.21 9.34 -44.43
CA SER A 141 19.20 10.41 -44.36
C SER A 141 20.61 9.93 -43.97
N GLU A 142 20.70 8.88 -43.15
CA GLU A 142 21.96 8.26 -42.72
C GLU A 142 22.61 7.46 -43.85
N LEU A 143 21.81 6.72 -44.63
CA LEU A 143 22.28 5.99 -45.81
C LEU A 143 22.90 6.92 -46.86
N GLN A 144 22.24 8.05 -47.16
CA GLN A 144 22.79 9.06 -48.08
C GLN A 144 24.12 9.64 -47.60
N ARG A 145 24.26 9.86 -46.29
CA ARG A 145 25.50 10.39 -45.70
C ARG A 145 26.64 9.37 -45.76
N LEU A 146 26.36 8.09 -45.57
CA LEU A 146 27.34 7.01 -45.72
C LEU A 146 27.81 6.89 -47.17
N GLU A 147 26.91 6.99 -48.15
CA GLU A 147 27.27 6.96 -49.57
C GLU A 147 28.14 8.16 -49.96
N GLN A 148 27.84 9.35 -49.41
CA GLN A 148 28.66 10.54 -49.62
C GLN A 148 30.08 10.40 -49.03
N LEU A 149 30.21 9.74 -47.86
CA LEU A 149 31.50 9.43 -47.25
C LEU A 149 32.25 8.35 -48.03
N LEU A 150 31.59 7.29 -48.48
CA LEU A 150 32.22 6.25 -49.30
C LEU A 150 32.68 6.78 -50.66
N GLY A 151 31.89 7.67 -51.28
CA GLY A 151 32.23 8.32 -52.54
C GLY A 151 33.40 9.29 -52.42
N ASN A 152 33.49 10.03 -51.30
CA ASN A 152 34.61 10.95 -51.04
C ASN A 152 35.90 10.22 -50.64
N GLU A 153 35.80 9.08 -49.93
CA GLU A 153 36.95 8.22 -49.64
C GLU A 153 37.51 7.61 -50.94
N ALA A 154 36.64 7.18 -51.85
CA ALA A 154 37.06 6.63 -53.15
C ALA A 154 37.78 7.66 -54.03
N THR A 155 37.35 8.93 -54.00
CA THR A 155 38.04 10.02 -54.73
C THR A 155 39.35 10.46 -54.05
N THR A 156 39.44 10.35 -52.72
CA THR A 156 40.64 10.71 -51.96
C THR A 156 41.73 9.62 -52.02
N LYS A 157 41.34 8.36 -52.22
CA LYS A 157 42.29 7.23 -52.28
C LYS A 157 43.05 7.14 -53.60
N ASP A 158 42.47 7.61 -54.70
CA ASP A 158 43.12 7.64 -56.02
C ASP A 158 44.14 8.79 -56.17
N SER A 159 44.04 9.83 -55.33
CA SER A 159 44.95 10.98 -55.36
C SER A 159 46.17 10.82 -54.44
N ASN A 160 46.27 9.74 -53.67
CA ASN A 160 47.32 9.54 -52.67
C ASN A 160 48.20 8.28 -52.90
N HIS A 161 48.19 7.72 -54.11
CA HIS A 161 49.04 6.58 -54.49
C HIS A 161 50.32 6.97 -55.27
N ASP A 162 50.69 8.25 -55.32
CA ASP A 162 51.88 8.72 -56.08
C ASP A 162 52.98 9.36 -55.22
N SER A 163 53.00 9.17 -53.90
CA SER A 163 54.11 9.71 -53.07
C SER A 163 54.66 8.69 -52.08
N VAL A 164 55.29 7.63 -52.62
CA VAL A 164 56.29 6.84 -51.92
C VAL A 164 57.61 6.93 -52.69
N ASN A 165 58.57 7.75 -52.19
CA ASN A 165 59.99 7.48 -52.37
C ASN A 165 60.88 8.15 -51.29
N THR A 166 61.42 7.34 -50.39
CA THR A 166 62.83 7.17 -49.97
C THR A 166 63.86 8.32 -50.18
N THR A 167 64.29 8.94 -49.06
CA THR A 167 65.68 9.24 -48.52
C THR A 167 66.71 9.98 -49.44
N PRO A 168 67.86 10.60 -49.01
CA PRO A 168 68.55 10.69 -47.71
C PRO A 168 69.27 12.05 -47.35
N ASN A 169 69.75 12.14 -46.09
CA ASN A 169 71.02 12.74 -45.58
C ASN A 169 71.47 14.22 -45.85
N GLN A 170 71.94 14.85 -44.75
CA GLN A 170 73.23 15.57 -44.61
C GLN A 170 73.31 17.13 -44.65
N GLU A 171 73.75 17.67 -43.49
CA GLU A 171 74.79 18.70 -43.25
C GLU A 171 74.50 20.23 -43.15
N ARG A 172 74.97 20.78 -42.00
CA ARG A 172 75.76 22.03 -41.77
C ARG A 172 75.08 23.42 -41.73
N GLN A 173 75.06 24.00 -40.52
CA GLN A 173 75.68 25.27 -40.04
C GLN A 173 75.88 26.44 -41.03
N PRO A 174 75.86 27.72 -40.56
CA PRO A 174 76.45 28.20 -39.30
C PRO A 174 75.48 28.73 -38.24
#